data_AF-A0A511DU95-F1
#
_entry.id   AF-A0A511DU95-F1
#
_cell.length_a   1.000
_cell.length_b   1.000
_cell.length_c   1.000
_cell.angle_alpha   90.00
_cell.angle_beta   90.00
_cell.angle_gamma   90.00
#
_symmetry.space_group_name_H-M   'P 1'
#
loop_
_entity.id
_entity.type
_entity.pdbx_description
1 polymer ?
#
loop_
_entity_poly.entity_id
_entity_poly.type
_entity_poly.pdbx_seq_one_letter_code
_entity_poly.pdbx_strand_id
1 'polypeptide(L)'
;MKITQKFTDNITNQFGGKTLARLPLLLGFVTLLSLGLYFVDSLQHVASIILDISLFGWADLVAIVLTRRGWNVYISVLLSAIFLVLVGVLVYFALGLLTGN
;
A
#
# COMPACT_ATOMS: atom_id res chain seq x y z
N MET A 1 12.70 -28.21 -0.01
CA MET A 1 12.18 -26.83 -0.16
C MET A 1 11.00 -26.90 -1.12
N LYS A 2 9.79 -26.51 -0.68
CA LYS A 2 8.57 -26.69 -1.49
C LYS A 2 8.62 -25.76 -2.71
N ILE A 3 8.24 -26.27 -3.88
CA ILE A 3 8.30 -25.58 -5.18
C ILE A 3 7.66 -24.18 -5.13
N THR A 4 6.61 -24.03 -4.33
CA THR A 4 5.93 -22.77 -4.04
C THR A 4 6.83 -21.71 -3.41
N GLN A 5 7.64 -22.06 -2.40
CA GLN A 5 8.63 -21.12 -1.83
C GLN A 5 9.66 -20.70 -2.88
N LYS A 6 10.13 -21.63 -3.72
CA LYS A 6 11.10 -21.34 -4.78
C LYS A 6 10.52 -20.37 -5.83
N PHE A 7 9.23 -20.48 -6.14
CA PHE A 7 8.54 -19.57 -7.04
C PHE A 7 8.34 -18.18 -6.43
N THR A 8 7.90 -18.12 -5.17
CA THR A 8 7.77 -16.87 -4.41
C THR A 8 9.11 -16.17 -4.27
N ASP A 9 10.18 -16.90 -3.95
CA ASP A 9 11.54 -16.37 -3.85
C ASP A 9 12.05 -15.85 -5.20
N ASN A 10 11.72 -16.52 -6.31
CA ASN A 10 12.13 -16.10 -7.65
C ASN A 10 11.43 -14.82 -8.11
N ILE A 11 10.12 -14.68 -7.84
CA ILE A 11 9.37 -13.44 -8.10
C ILE A 11 9.92 -12.31 -7.21
N THR A 12 10.15 -12.59 -5.94
CA THR A 12 10.67 -11.61 -4.97
C THR A 12 12.09 -11.17 -5.30
N ASN A 13 12.91 -12.03 -5.93
CA ASN A 13 14.27 -11.72 -6.39
C ASN A 13 14.31 -11.06 -7.78
N GLN A 14 13.28 -11.21 -8.62
CA GLN A 14 13.17 -10.49 -9.90
C GLN A 14 12.82 -9.00 -9.70
N PHE A 15 12.13 -8.65 -8.61
CA PHE A 15 12.07 -7.26 -8.16
C PHE A 15 13.43 -6.87 -7.56
N GLY A 16 14.38 -6.51 -8.44
CA GLY A 16 15.71 -6.07 -8.07
C GLY A 16 15.67 -4.99 -7.00
N GLY A 17 16.60 -5.04 -6.04
CA GLY A 17 16.60 -4.15 -4.87
C GLY A 17 16.57 -2.64 -5.18
N LYS A 18 17.04 -2.25 -6.37
CA LYS A 18 16.98 -0.85 -6.85
C LYS A 18 15.55 -0.37 -7.14
N THR A 19 14.66 -1.24 -7.61
CA THR A 19 13.27 -0.89 -7.95
C THR A 19 12.40 -0.81 -6.70
N LEU A 20 12.60 -1.74 -5.75
CA LEU A 20 11.92 -1.72 -4.44
C LEU A 20 12.33 -0.54 -3.57
N ALA A 21 13.53 0.03 -3.75
CA ALA A 21 13.93 1.24 -3.02
C ALA A 21 13.18 2.50 -3.47
N ARG A 22 12.75 2.57 -4.74
CA ARG A 22 12.05 3.74 -5.32
C ARG A 22 10.53 3.64 -5.22
N LEU A 23 10.00 2.43 -5.14
CA LEU A 23 8.56 2.15 -5.00
C LEU A 23 7.89 2.90 -3.83
N PRO A 24 8.45 2.89 -2.61
CA PRO A 24 7.87 3.63 -1.47
C PRO A 24 7.82 5.14 -1.71
N LEU A 25 8.82 5.71 -2.39
CA LEU A 25 8.85 7.13 -2.72
C LEU A 25 7.77 7.49 -3.74
N LEU A 26 7.62 6.68 -4.79
CA LEU A 26 6.59 6.89 -5.81
C LEU A 26 5.19 6.71 -5.20
N LEU A 27 4.98 5.66 -4.42
CA LEU A 27 3.72 5.44 -3.71
C LEU A 27 3.41 6.60 -2.77
N GLY A 28 4.37 7.03 -1.94
CA GLY A 28 4.23 8.18 -1.05
C GLY A 28 3.85 9.47 -1.78
N PHE A 29 4.50 9.74 -2.91
CA PHE A 29 4.17 10.89 -3.74
C PHE A 29 2.73 10.81 -4.28
N VAL A 30 2.32 9.66 -4.81
CA VAL A 30 0.95 9.46 -5.31
C VAL A 30 -0.08 9.56 -4.18
N THR A 31 0.21 8.99 -3.00
CA THR A 31 -0.66 9.10 -1.82
C THR A 31 -0.85 10.57 -1.42
N LEU A 32 0.24 11.32 -1.28
CA LEU A 32 0.19 12.75 -0.91
C LEU A 32 -0.53 13.60 -1.95
N LEU A 33 -0.25 13.37 -3.23
CA LEU A 33 -0.90 14.09 -4.32
C LEU A 33 -2.41 13.81 -4.33
N SER A 34 -2.81 12.55 -4.12
CA SER A 34 -4.23 12.18 -4.03
C SER A 34 -4.92 12.82 -2.83
N LEU A 35 -4.28 12.87 -1.66
CA LEU A 35 -4.81 13.56 -0.48
C LEU A 35 -4.97 15.06 -0.72
N GLY A 36 -4.00 15.70 -1.37
CA GLY A 36 -4.10 17.12 -1.73
C GLY A 36 -5.24 17.40 -2.73
N LEU A 37 -5.40 16.54 -3.74
CA LEU A 37 -6.45 16.66 -4.74
C LEU A 37 -7.84 16.32 -4.18
N TYR A 38 -7.93 15.61 -3.06
CA TYR A 38 -9.20 15.28 -2.41
C TYR A 38 -9.95 16.53 -1.93
N PHE A 39 -9.24 17.62 -1.63
CA PHE A 39 -9.85 18.91 -1.23
C PHE A 39 -10.42 19.73 -2.40
N VAL A 40 -10.26 19.26 -3.63
CA VAL A 40 -10.78 19.91 -4.82
C VAL A 40 -12.04 19.16 -5.25
N ASP A 41 -13.22 19.74 -5.04
CA ASP A 41 -14.52 19.08 -5.28
C ASP A 41 -14.63 18.42 -6.66
N SER A 42 -14.13 19.07 -7.71
CA SER A 42 -14.16 18.54 -9.08
C SER A 42 -13.26 17.32 -9.31
N LEU A 43 -12.29 17.08 -8.43
CA LEU A 43 -11.32 15.99 -8.51
C LEU A 43 -11.45 14.97 -7.37
N GLN A 44 -12.33 15.21 -6.40
CA GLN A 44 -12.47 14.40 -5.20
C GLN A 44 -12.71 12.91 -5.50
N HIS A 45 -13.58 12.60 -6.48
CA HIS A 45 -13.82 11.21 -6.89
C HIS A 45 -12.57 10.54 -7.47
N VAL A 46 -11.85 11.23 -8.37
CA VAL A 46 -10.62 10.70 -8.96
C VAL A 46 -9.53 10.56 -7.89
N ALA A 47 -9.41 11.53 -7.00
CA ALA A 47 -8.52 11.50 -5.85
C ALA A 47 -8.81 10.32 -4.92
N SER A 48 -10.08 10.01 -4.63
CA SER A 48 -10.47 8.86 -3.80
C SER A 48 -10.05 7.53 -4.41
N ILE A 49 -10.25 7.36 -5.73
CA ILE A 49 -9.86 6.13 -6.43
C ILE A 49 -8.34 5.95 -6.42
N ILE A 50 -7.60 7.03 -6.68
CA ILE A 50 -6.14 7.00 -6.65
C ILE A 50 -5.63 6.72 -5.23
N LEU A 51 -6.27 7.30 -4.21
CA LEU A 51 -5.95 7.09 -2.81
C LEU A 51 -6.14 5.61 -2.43
N ASP A 52 -7.26 4.99 -2.79
CA ASP A 52 -7.51 3.57 -2.55
C ASP A 52 -6.44 2.67 -3.18
N ILE A 53 -6.13 2.88 -4.46
CA ILE A 53 -5.10 2.11 -5.18
C ILE A 53 -3.74 2.29 -4.50
N SER A 54 -3.41 3.51 -4.06
CA SER A 54 -2.14 3.78 -3.38
C SER A 54 -2.05 3.11 -2.00
N LEU A 55 -3.14 3.06 -1.24
CA LEU A 55 -3.22 2.35 0.04
C LEU A 55 -3.02 0.85 -0.16
N PHE A 56 -3.64 0.25 -1.18
CA PHE A 56 -3.37 -1.16 -1.55
C PHE A 56 -1.89 -1.39 -1.88
N GLY A 57 -1.26 -0.49 -2.63
CA GLY A 57 0.18 -0.58 -2.92
C GLY A 57 1.07 -0.54 -1.68
N TRP A 58 0.69 0.22 -0.64
CA TRP A 58 1.37 0.22 0.65
C TRP A 58 1.21 -1.10 1.41
N ALA A 59 0.01 -1.70 1.38
CA ALA A 59 -0.23 -3.01 1.99
C ALA A 59 0.62 -4.11 1.35
N ASP A 60 0.73 -4.11 0.02
CA ASP A 60 1.59 -5.06 -0.69
C ASP A 60 3.06 -4.88 -0.34
N LEU A 61 3.55 -3.64 -0.23
CA LEU A 61 4.91 -3.37 0.23
C LEU A 61 5.14 -3.92 1.64
N VAL A 62 4.20 -3.71 2.56
CA VAL A 62 4.30 -4.23 3.93
C VAL A 62 4.35 -5.76 3.92
N ALA A 63 3.50 -6.43 3.15
CA ALA A 63 3.49 -7.89 3.01
C ALA A 63 4.83 -8.42 2.48
N ILE A 64 5.40 -7.76 1.47
CA ILE A 64 6.70 -8.11 0.89
C ILE A 64 7.81 -7.92 1.93
N VAL A 65 7.82 -6.81 2.65
CA VAL A 65 8.84 -6.51 3.68
C VAL A 65 8.79 -7.52 4.81
N LEU A 66 7.60 -7.86 5.32
CA LEU A 66 7.42 -8.87 6.37
C LEU A 66 7.90 -10.25 5.89
N THR A 67 7.50 -10.63 4.67
CA THR A 67 7.93 -11.90 4.07
C THR A 67 9.45 -11.97 3.89
N ARG A 68 10.09 -10.88 3.45
CA ARG A 68 11.56 -10.78 3.35
C ARG A 68 12.28 -10.87 4.68
N ARG A 69 11.63 -10.51 5.79
CA ARG A 69 12.15 -10.70 7.16
C ARG A 69 11.99 -12.14 7.66
N GLY A 70 11.55 -13.07 6.81
CA GLY A 70 11.37 -14.48 7.16
C GLY A 70 10.04 -14.81 7.83
N TRP A 71 9.08 -13.86 7.86
CA TRP A 71 7.73 -14.15 8.35
C TRP A 71 6.98 -15.06 7.38
N ASN A 72 6.06 -15.86 7.91
CA ASN A 72 5.20 -16.69 7.08
C ASN A 72 4.37 -15.79 6.13
N VAL A 73 4.43 -16.07 4.83
CA VAL A 73 3.71 -15.34 3.77
C VAL A 73 2.24 -15.11 4.13
N TYR A 74 1.57 -16.15 4.65
CA TYR A 74 0.16 -16.05 5.04
C TYR A 74 -0.06 -15.02 6.16
N ILE A 75 0.82 -15.01 7.16
CA ILE A 75 0.76 -14.06 8.28
C ILE A 75 1.09 -12.65 7.79
N SER A 76 2.08 -12.50 6.90
CA SER A 76 2.46 -11.22 6.31
C SER A 76 1.30 -10.57 5.56
N VAL A 77 0.59 -11.34 4.72
CA VAL A 77 -0.58 -10.87 3.95
C VAL A 77 -1.77 -10.57 4.88
N LEU A 78 -2.00 -11.41 5.89
CA LEU A 78 -3.07 -11.16 6.86
C LEU A 78 -2.83 -9.84 7.63
N LEU A 79 -1.59 -9.64 8.11
CA LEU A 79 -1.23 -8.42 8.84
C LEU A 79 -1.28 -7.18 7.95
N SER A 80 -0.85 -7.28 6.69
CA SER A 80 -0.93 -6.14 5.77
C SER A 80 -2.38 -5.77 5.44
N ALA A 81 -3.27 -6.75 5.29
CA ALA A 81 -4.70 -6.52 5.07
C ALA A 81 -5.36 -5.85 6.29
N ILE A 82 -5.05 -6.30 7.51
CA ILE A 82 -5.55 -5.66 8.74
C ILE A 82 -5.04 -4.22 8.83
N PHE A 83 -3.74 -4.01 8.57
CA PHE A 83 -3.13 -2.68 8.56
C PHE A 83 -3.80 -1.76 7.53
N LEU A 84 -4.05 -2.26 6.32
CA LEU A 84 -4.74 -1.51 5.27
C LEU A 84 -6.12 -1.02 5.72
N VAL A 85 -6.93 -1.90 6.30
CA VAL A 85 -8.28 -1.55 6.76
C VAL A 85 -8.21 -0.48 7.84
N LEU A 86 -7.33 -0.65 8.83
CA LEU A 86 -7.18 0.32 9.92
C LEU A 86 -6.71 1.69 9.41
N VAL A 87 -5.69 1.73 8.56
CA VAL A 87 -5.17 2.98 7.99
C VAL A 87 -6.21 3.63 7.08
N GLY A 88 -6.88 2.85 6.23
CA GLY A 88 -7.92 3.36 5.34
C GLY A 88 -9.06 4.01 6.13
N VAL A 89 -9.59 3.33 7.15
CA VAL A 89 -10.64 3.89 8.02
C VAL A 89 -10.18 5.19 8.67
N LEU A 90 -8.96 5.23 9.22
CA LEU A 90 -8.41 6.44 9.85
C LEU A 90 -8.23 7.59 8.85
N VAL A 91 -7.74 7.32 7.64
CA VAL A 91 -7.56 8.33 6.60
C VAL A 91 -8.90 8.91 6.17
N TYR A 92 -9.89 8.06 5.86
CA TYR A 92 -11.22 8.54 5.46
C TYR A 92 -11.93 9.29 6.59
N PHE A 93 -11.78 8.83 7.83
CA PHE A 93 -12.29 9.55 9.00
C PHE A 93 -11.65 10.94 9.14
N ALA A 94 -10.33 11.04 9.01
CA ALA A 94 -9.63 12.31 9.06
C ALA A 94 -10.03 13.24 7.89
N LEU A 95 -10.20 12.69 6.68
CA LEU A 95 -10.68 13.46 5.54
C LEU A 95 -12.10 13.99 5.77
N GLY A 96 -13.02 13.17 6.30
CA GLY A 96 -14.38 13.62 6.65
C GLY A 96 -14.36 14.77 7.66
N LEU A 97 -13.58 14.63 8.74
CA LEU A 97 -13.39 15.69 9.74
C LEU A 97 -12.84 17.00 9.14
N LEU A 98 -11.93 16.91 8.16
CA LEU A 98 -11.29 18.06 7.53
C LEU A 98 -12.16 18.72 6.46
N THR A 99 -12.97 17.95 5.73
CA THR A 99 -13.87 18.47 4.69
C THR A 99 -15.25 18.84 5.23
N GLY A 100 -15.56 18.50 6.49
CA GLY A 100 -16.86 18.76 7.12
C GLY A 100 -17.97 17.79 6.69
N ASN A 101 -17.61 16.61 6.19
CA ASN A 101 -18.52 15.53 5.81
C ASN A 101 -18.55 14.42 6.87
#